data_AF-A0A726TJE2-F1
#
_entry.id   AF-A0A726TJE2-F1
#
_cell.length_a   1.000
_cell.length_b   1.000
_cell.length_c   1.000
_cell.angle_alpha   90.00
_cell.angle_beta   90.00
_cell.angle_gamma   90.00
#
_symmetry.space_group_name_H-M   'P 1'
#
loop_
_entity.id
_entity.type
_entity.pdbx_description
1 polymer ?
#
loop_
_entity_poly.entity_id
_entity_poly.type
_entity_poly.pdbx_seq_one_letter_code
_entity_poly.pdbx_strand_id
1 'polypeptide(L)' 'MQPNDITFFQRFQNDILAGRKTITIRDASESHFKAGDVLRVGRFEDDGYFCTIEVTGTSTVTLDTLN' A
#
# COMPACT_ATOMS: atom_id res chain seq x y z
N MET A 1 -13.77 14.49 -5.55
CA MET A 1 -12.55 14.03 -4.85
C MET A 1 -11.91 12.97 -5.72
N GLN A 2 -10.59 12.99 -5.86
CA GLN A 2 -9.88 11.95 -6.61
C GLN A 2 -9.88 10.66 -5.77
N PRO A 3 -10.24 9.50 -6.34
CA PRO A 3 -10.19 8.23 -5.62
C PRO A 3 -8.75 7.92 -5.20
N ASN A 4 -8.60 7.23 -4.07
CA ASN A 4 -7.29 6.74 -3.64
C ASN A 4 -6.90 5.51 -4.49
N ASP A 5 -5.62 5.42 -4.85
CA ASP A 5 -5.11 4.31 -5.65
C ASP A 5 -4.93 3.04 -4.79
N ILE A 6 -4.68 3.23 -3.49
CA ILE A 6 -4.49 2.15 -2.52
C ILE A 6 -4.96 2.58 -1.14
N THR A 7 -5.49 1.63 -0.37
CA THR A 7 -5.96 1.86 1.00
C THR A 7 -5.23 1.02 2.04
N PHE A 8 -5.06 1.55 3.24
CA PHE A 8 -4.48 0.85 4.39
C PHE A 8 -5.38 1.00 5.61
N PHE A 9 -5.38 0.00 6.49
CA PHE A 9 -6.02 0.13 7.80
C PHE A 9 -5.41 1.29 8.58
N GLN A 10 -6.26 2.04 9.28
CA GLN A 10 -5.88 3.24 10.04
C GLN A 10 -4.72 2.97 11.02
N ARG A 11 -4.64 1.78 11.61
CA ARG A 11 -3.54 1.40 12.53
C ARG A 11 -2.14 1.55 11.90
N PHE A 12 -2.03 1.43 10.57
CA PHE A 12 -0.77 1.53 9.86
C PHE A 12 -0.39 2.95 9.46
N GLN A 13 -1.29 3.92 9.57
CA GLN A 13 -1.04 5.30 9.15
C GLN A 13 0.23 5.86 9.81
N ASN A 14 0.34 5.74 11.14
CA ASN A 14 1.50 6.26 11.88
C ASN A 14 2.80 5.49 11.55
N ASP A 15 2.72 4.21 11.20
CA ASP A 15 3.89 3.43 10.82
C ASP A 15 4.36 3.75 9.40
N ILE A 16 3.44 4.02 8.48
CA ILE A 16 3.75 4.45 7.11
C ILE A 16 4.33 5.86 7.11
N LEU A 17 3.70 6.80 7.84
CA LEU A 17 4.19 8.18 7.96
C LEU A 17 5.57 8.25 8.64
N ALA A 18 5.86 7.34 9.57
CA ALA A 18 7.17 7.22 10.21
C ALA A 18 8.18 6.40 9.39
N GLY A 19 7.82 5.88 8.21
CA GLY A 19 8.69 5.04 7.39
C GLY A 19 9.04 3.67 8.00
N ARG A 20 8.31 3.23 9.03
CA ARG A 20 8.53 1.93 9.72
C ARG A 20 7.84 0.77 8.99
N LYS A 21 6.71 1.05 8.33
CA LYS A 21 6.05 0.08 7.45
C LYS A 21 6.47 0.33 6.00
N THR A 22 7.26 -0.60 5.46
CA THR A 22 7.89 -0.45 4.12
C THR A 22 7.45 -1.48 3.10
N ILE A 23 6.84 -2.59 3.52
CA ILE A 23 6.35 -3.66 2.64
C ILE A 23 4.85 -3.89 2.81
N THR A 24 4.20 -4.27 1.72
CA THR A 24 2.76 -4.55 1.65
C THR A 24 2.52 -5.73 0.72
N ILE A 25 1.63 -6.63 1.11
CA ILE A 25 1.21 -7.79 0.31
C ILE A 25 -0.24 -7.56 -0.12
N ARG A 26 -0.55 -7.93 -1.36
CA ARG A 26 -1.89 -7.89 -1.95
C ARG A 26 -2.22 -9.22 -2.59
N ASP A 27 -3.51 -9.47 -2.76
CA ASP A 27 -3.96 -10.58 -3.59
C ASP A 27 -3.54 -10.36 -5.05
N ALA A 28 -3.38 -11.46 -5.81
CA ALA A 28 -3.02 -11.41 -7.22
C ALA A 28 -4.01 -10.57 -8.05
N SER A 29 -5.31 -10.59 -7.72
CA SER A 29 -6.34 -9.80 -8.39
C SER A 29 -6.19 -8.28 -8.20
N GLU A 30 -5.46 -7.86 -7.17
CA GLU A 30 -5.20 -6.45 -6.82
C GLU A 30 -3.72 -6.06 -7.02
N SER A 31 -2.95 -6.84 -7.78
CA SER A 31 -1.49 -6.71 -7.89
C SER A 31 -0.99 -5.84 -9.06
N HIS A 32 -1.83 -4.96 -9.60
CA HIS A 32 -1.55 -4.20 -10.83
C HIS A 32 -0.48 -3.10 -10.71
N PHE A 33 0.07 -2.87 -9.51
CA PHE A 33 1.10 -1.87 -9.24
C PHE A 33 2.48 -2.27 -9.79
N LYS A 34 3.26 -1.26 -10.17
CA LYS A 34 4.60 -1.40 -10.75
C LYS A 34 5.59 -0.48 -10.06
N ALA A 35 6.88 -0.82 -10.15
CA ALA A 35 7.94 0.05 -9.66
C ALA A 35 7.89 1.42 -10.38
N GLY A 36 8.03 2.49 -9.60
CA GLY A 36 7.90 3.88 -10.07
C GLY A 36 6.47 4.43 -10.03
N ASP A 37 5.46 3.62 -9.72
CA ASP A 37 4.11 4.13 -9.54
C ASP A 37 4.04 5.04 -8.30
N VAL A 38 3.43 6.23 -8.47
CA VAL A 38 3.16 7.18 -7.40
C VAL A 38 1.70 7.06 -7.00
N LEU A 39 1.45 6.53 -5.81
CA LEU A 39 0.13 6.12 -5.34
C LEU A 39 -0.42 7.07 -4.29
N ARG A 40 -1.66 7.51 -4.49
CA ARG A 40 -2.46 8.21 -3.50
C ARG A 40 -2.95 7.22 -2.46
N VAL A 41 -2.59 7.44 -1.20
CA VAL A 41 -2.88 6.52 -0.10
C VAL A 41 -4.04 7.02 0.76
N GLY A 42 -5.04 6.16 0.92
CA GLY A 42 -6.21 6.38 1.76
C GLY A 42 -6.30 5.43 2.95
N ARG A 43 -7.10 5.81 3.95
CA ARG A 43 -7.53 4.89 5.01
C ARG A 43 -8.64 3.99 4.49
N PHE A 44 -8.57 2.71 4.81
CA PHE A 44 -9.58 1.74 4.36
C PHE A 44 -10.96 2.02 4.97
N GLU A 45 -11.01 2.52 6.20
CA GLU A 45 -12.23 2.69 6.98
C GLU A 45 -13.12 3.85 6.50
N ASP A 46 -12.52 4.93 6.00
CA ASP A 46 -13.23 6.16 5.62
C ASP A 46 -12.79 6.77 4.29
N ASP A 47 -11.93 6.07 3.53
CA ASP A 47 -11.31 6.54 2.29
C ASP A 47 -10.57 7.89 2.43
N GLY A 48 -10.21 8.25 3.67
CA GLY A 48 -9.50 9.48 3.97
C GLY A 48 -8.07 9.43 3.48
N TYR A 49 -7.71 10.32 2.55
CA TYR A 49 -6.33 10.52 2.11
C TYR A 49 -5.42 10.90 3.29
N PHE A 50 -4.21 10.32 3.34
CA PHE A 50 -3.22 10.70 4.35
C PHE A 50 -1.80 10.90 3.84
N CYS A 51 -1.39 10.26 2.74
CA CYS A 51 -0.10 10.55 2.11
C CYS A 51 -0.04 10.03 0.67
N THR A 52 1.08 10.32 0.01
CA THR A 52 1.42 9.75 -1.29
C THR A 52 2.71 8.96 -1.13
N ILE A 53 2.78 7.78 -1.74
CA ILE A 53 3.96 6.91 -1.70
C ILE A 53 4.43 6.59 -3.12
N GLU A 54 5.68 6.18 -3.24
CA GLU A 54 6.24 5.63 -4.48
C GLU A 54 6.52 4.13 -4.28
N VAL A 55 6.15 3.32 -5.26
CA VAL A 55 6.45 1.89 -5.27
C VAL A 55 7.90 1.70 -5.71
N THR A 56 8.77 1.23 -4.82
CA THR A 56 10.19 1.00 -5.13
C THR A 56 10.45 -0.32 -5.85
N GLY A 57 9.54 -1.29 -5.73
CA GLY A 57 9.67 -2.60 -6.36
C GLY A 57 8.47 -3.50 -6.05
N THR A 58 8.30 -4.55 -6.85
CA THR A 58 7.27 -5.58 -6.65
C THR A 58 7.87 -6.97 -6.81
N SER A 59 7.36 -7.93 -6.05
CA SER A 59 7.73 -9.35 -6.16
C SER A 59 6.51 -10.22 -5.87
N THR A 60 6.37 -11.31 -6.61
CA THR A 60 5.34 -12.32 -6.37
C THR A 60 5.86 -13.33 -5.36
N VAL A 61 5.06 -13.63 -4.34
CA VAL A 61 5.35 -14.61 -3.29
C VAL A 61 4.14 -15.51 -3.08
N THR A 62 4.37 -16.76 -2.70
CA THR A 62 3.28 -17.66 -2.26
C THR A 62 3.17 -17.61 -0.75
N LEU A 63 2.00 -17.95 -0.21
CA LEU A 63 1.79 -17.99 1.24
C LEU A 63 2.81 -18.89 1.95
N ASP A 64 3.16 -20.02 1.34
CA ASP A 64 4.15 -20.98 1.88
C ASP A 64 5.58 -20.40 1.98
N THR A 65 5.87 -19.32 1.25
CA THR A 65 7.18 -18.66 1.26
C THR A 65 7.27 -17.48 2.23
N LEU A 66 6.18 -17.17 2.94
CA LEU A 66 6.13 -16.12 3.96
C LEU A 66 6.53 -16.71 5.32
N ASN A 67 7.64 -16.21 5.89
CA ASN A 67 8.16 -16.59 7.22
C ASN A 67 7.64 -15.68 8.33
#